data_AF-A0A957SHN9-F1
#
_entry.id   AF-A0A957SHN9-F1
#
_cell.length_a   1.000
_cell.length_b   1.000
_cell.length_c   1.000
_cell.angle_alpha   90.00
_cell.angle_beta   90.00
_cell.angle_gamma   90.00
#
_symmetry.space_group_name_H-M   'P 1'
#
loop_
_entity.id
_entity.type
_entity.pdbx_description
1 polymer ?
#
loop_
_entity_poly.entity_id
_entity_poly.type
_entity_poly.pdbx_seq_one_letter_code
_entity_poly.pdbx_strand_id
1 'polypeptide(L)'
;NIVLTSDALLADDVYTNTAEIVDYVSSATDANGAKLPDADSTPNSTNGDDAGESANLKDDVVNEDGKNGGDEDDHDPAGVTVTAAPANPMLALSKTLNGVNPFGVGATISFTIRITNTGNVT
;
A
#
# COMPACT_ATOMS: atom_id res chain seq x y z
N ASN A 1 -10.09 9.14 9.15
CA ASN A 1 -8.69 8.70 9.19
C ASN A 1 -8.66 7.30 8.61
N ILE A 2 -8.17 7.14 7.39
CA ILE A 2 -8.03 5.84 6.74
C ILE A 2 -6.65 5.33 7.12
N VAL A 3 -6.57 4.16 7.74
CA VAL A 3 -5.32 3.54 8.16
C VAL A 3 -5.16 2.24 7.39
N LEU A 4 -4.14 2.18 6.54
CA LEU A 4 -3.71 0.96 5.88
C LEU A 4 -2.70 0.25 6.79
N THR A 5 -3.05 -0.96 7.23
CA THR A 5 -2.15 -1.83 8.01
C THR A 5 -1.72 -3.00 7.14
N SER A 6 -0.42 -3.14 6.91
CA SER A 6 0.15 -4.35 6.33
C SER A 6 0.45 -5.37 7.42
N ASP A 7 -0.04 -6.60 7.26
CA ASP A 7 0.22 -7.72 8.16
C ASP A 7 1.45 -8.57 7.74
N ALA A 8 2.14 -8.21 6.65
CA ALA A 8 3.31 -8.95 6.15
C ALA A 8 4.39 -8.07 5.49
N LEU A 9 5.58 -8.64 5.29
CA LEU A 9 6.57 -8.12 4.34
C LEU A 9 5.95 -8.18 2.94
N LEU A 10 5.53 -7.03 2.43
CA LEU A 10 4.95 -6.93 1.09
C LEU A 10 6.09 -6.86 0.07
N ALA A 11 5.88 -7.51 -1.07
CA ALA A 11 6.69 -7.29 -2.25
C ALA A 11 6.45 -5.86 -2.78
N ASP A 12 7.29 -5.42 -3.72
CA ASP A 12 6.99 -4.21 -4.47
C ASP A 12 5.65 -4.39 -5.19
N ASP A 13 4.67 -3.57 -4.83
CA ASP A 13 3.32 -3.64 -5.40
C ASP A 13 2.58 -2.31 -5.27
N VAL A 14 1.52 -2.16 -6.05
CA VAL A 14 0.60 -1.02 -5.99
C VAL A 14 -0.77 -1.53 -5.55
N TYR A 15 -1.21 -1.11 -4.38
CA TYR A 15 -2.55 -1.40 -3.88
C TYR A 15 -3.47 -0.25 -4.27
N THR A 16 -4.59 -0.56 -4.91
CA THR A 16 -5.60 0.45 -5.27
C THR A 16 -6.62 0.54 -4.15
N ASN A 17 -6.81 1.74 -3.61
CA ASN A 17 -7.94 2.06 -2.75
C ASN A 17 -9.00 2.74 -3.61
N THR A 18 -10.23 2.23 -3.62
CA THR A 18 -11.35 2.81 -4.36
C THR A 18 -12.32 3.46 -3.38
N ALA A 19 -12.74 4.70 -3.65
CA ALA A 19 -13.87 5.34 -3.00
C ALA A 19 -15.04 5.41 -3.98
N GLU A 20 -16.25 5.07 -3.51
CA GLU A 20 -17.49 5.13 -4.29
C GLU A 20 -18.51 5.99 -3.54
N ILE A 21 -19.09 6.98 -4.22
CA ILE A 21 -20.16 7.81 -3.71
C ILE A 21 -21.48 7.11 -4.02
N VAL A 22 -22.11 6.55 -3.00
CA VAL A 22 -23.37 5.77 -3.14
C VAL A 22 -24.64 6.61 -2.99
N ASP A 23 -24.50 7.87 -2.57
CA ASP A 23 -25.62 8.82 -2.42
C ASP A 23 -25.09 10.25 -2.43
N TYR A 24 -25.79 11.13 -3.13
CA TYR A 24 -25.48 12.56 -3.21
C TYR A 24 -26.61 13.38 -2.60
N VAL A 25 -26.22 14.34 -1.75
CA VAL A 25 -27.15 15.26 -1.11
C VAL A 25 -26.75 16.69 -1.43
N SER A 26 -27.35 17.27 -2.49
CA SER A 26 -27.09 18.67 -2.83
C SER A 26 -27.45 19.61 -1.69
N SER A 27 -26.58 20.58 -1.44
CA SER A 27 -26.87 21.74 -0.59
C SER A 27 -27.62 22.83 -1.36
N ALA A 28 -27.62 22.77 -2.69
CA ALA A 28 -28.36 23.68 -3.54
C ALA A 28 -29.81 23.18 -3.69
N THR A 29 -30.75 24.12 -3.62
CA THR A 29 -32.16 23.84 -3.85
C THR A 29 -32.71 24.77 -4.92
N ASP A 30 -33.72 24.31 -5.64
CA ASP A 30 -34.53 25.17 -6.48
C ASP A 30 -35.35 26.20 -5.65
N ALA A 31 -36.12 27.04 -6.33
CA ALA A 31 -36.97 28.05 -5.68
C ALA A 31 -38.06 27.47 -4.77
N ASN A 32 -38.34 26.16 -4.89
CA ASN A 32 -39.33 25.43 -4.11
C ASN A 32 -38.70 24.61 -2.96
N GLY A 33 -37.37 24.67 -2.80
CA GLY A 33 -36.64 23.92 -1.78
C GLY A 33 -36.32 22.48 -2.14
N ALA A 34 -36.56 22.04 -3.38
CA ALA A 34 -36.15 20.72 -3.85
C ALA A 34 -34.65 20.71 -4.12
N LYS A 35 -33.95 19.66 -3.67
CA LYS A 35 -32.52 19.49 -3.94
C LYS A 35 -32.28 19.39 -5.44
N LEU A 36 -31.25 20.07 -5.93
CA LEU A 36 -30.82 19.93 -7.31
C LEU A 36 -30.12 18.56 -7.48
N PRO A 37 -30.40 17.81 -8.56
CA PRO A 37 -29.65 16.61 -8.86
C PRO A 37 -28.20 16.98 -9.19
N ASP A 38 -27.29 16.04 -8.98
CA ASP A 38 -25.93 16.23 -9.45
C ASP A 38 -25.91 16.33 -10.98
N ALA A 39 -25.01 17.16 -11.49
CA ALA A 39 -25.01 17.54 -12.90
C ALA A 39 -24.17 16.60 -13.76
N ASP A 40 -23.19 15.92 -13.19
CA ASP A 40 -22.19 15.07 -13.85
C ASP A 40 -22.27 13.60 -13.39
N SER A 41 -22.50 13.29 -12.11
CA SER A 41 -22.52 11.89 -11.62
C SER A 41 -23.91 11.25 -11.39
N THR A 42 -23.93 9.91 -11.32
CA THR A 42 -25.09 9.09 -10.92
C THR A 42 -24.75 8.13 -9.77
N PRO A 43 -24.64 8.65 -8.52
CA PRO A 43 -24.23 7.86 -7.36
C PRO A 43 -24.96 6.53 -7.22
N ASN A 44 -24.20 5.44 -7.24
CA ASN A 44 -24.71 4.10 -7.06
C ASN A 44 -23.68 3.22 -6.29
N SER A 45 -23.97 1.92 -6.12
CA SER A 45 -23.10 0.99 -5.37
C SER A 45 -22.39 -0.05 -6.26
N THR A 46 -22.34 0.20 -7.55
CA THR A 46 -21.92 -0.74 -8.58
C THR A 46 -21.12 -0.03 -9.66
N ASN A 47 -19.79 -0.05 -9.53
CA ASN A 47 -18.90 0.40 -10.60
C ASN A 47 -19.19 -0.31 -11.95
N GLY A 48 -19.32 0.47 -13.01
CA GLY A 48 -19.33 -0.02 -14.38
C GLY A 48 -20.68 -0.52 -14.91
N ASP A 49 -21.79 -0.24 -14.22
CA ASP A 49 -23.12 -0.71 -14.60
C ASP A 49 -23.97 0.30 -15.40
N ASP A 50 -23.55 1.56 -15.45
CA ASP A 50 -24.22 2.63 -16.18
C ASP A 50 -23.69 2.87 -17.60
N ALA A 51 -24.52 3.52 -18.43
CA ALA A 51 -24.27 3.67 -19.86
C ALA A 51 -23.30 4.83 -20.16
N GLY A 52 -22.03 4.51 -20.34
CA GLY A 52 -20.96 5.51 -20.49
C GLY A 52 -19.75 5.17 -19.65
N GLU A 53 -19.96 4.35 -18.63
CA GLU A 53 -18.96 3.85 -17.72
C GLU A 53 -17.78 3.17 -18.42
N SER A 54 -16.58 3.63 -18.05
CA SER A 54 -15.35 2.92 -18.39
C SER A 54 -14.89 2.17 -17.16
N ALA A 55 -14.63 0.86 -17.27
CA ALA A 55 -13.90 0.11 -16.25
C ALA A 55 -12.46 0.63 -16.01
N ASN A 56 -12.04 1.70 -16.69
CA ASN A 56 -10.80 2.41 -16.44
C ASN A 56 -10.93 3.26 -15.19
N LEU A 57 -10.33 2.75 -14.13
CA LEU A 57 -10.02 3.46 -12.89
C LEU A 57 -9.05 4.62 -13.23
N LYS A 58 -9.56 5.82 -13.50
CA LYS A 58 -8.72 7.01 -13.72
C LYS A 58 -8.57 7.76 -12.39
N ASP A 59 -7.34 7.88 -11.93
CA ASP A 59 -6.98 8.63 -10.73
C ASP A 59 -6.88 10.14 -11.05
N ASP A 60 -7.32 11.00 -10.12
CA ASP A 60 -7.24 12.47 -10.19
C ASP A 60 -7.91 13.14 -11.42
N VAL A 61 -8.93 12.52 -12.03
CA VAL A 61 -9.70 13.14 -13.12
C VAL A 61 -10.88 13.92 -12.54
N VAL A 62 -11.05 15.18 -12.97
CA VAL A 62 -12.02 16.13 -12.38
C VAL A 62 -12.82 16.89 -13.44
N ASN A 63 -12.70 16.50 -14.70
CA ASN A 63 -13.26 17.24 -15.84
C ASN A 63 -13.92 16.33 -16.88
N GLU A 64 -14.27 15.12 -16.47
CA GLU A 64 -15.06 14.15 -17.23
C GLU A 64 -16.38 13.92 -16.47
N ASP A 65 -17.42 13.47 -17.17
CA ASP A 65 -18.78 13.31 -16.61
C ASP A 65 -19.38 11.91 -16.89
N GLY A 66 -18.55 10.96 -17.35
CA GLY A 66 -18.88 9.62 -17.85
C GLY A 66 -19.95 9.46 -18.94
N LYS A 67 -20.78 10.48 -19.20
CA LYS A 67 -21.97 10.41 -20.09
C LYS A 67 -21.64 10.12 -21.56
N ASN A 68 -20.38 10.27 -21.95
CA ASN A 68 -19.88 9.94 -23.29
C ASN A 68 -18.63 9.05 -23.25
N GLY A 69 -18.44 8.27 -22.18
CA GLY A 69 -17.15 7.68 -21.86
C GLY A 69 -16.31 8.60 -20.98
N GLY A 70 -15.59 8.04 -20.02
CA GLY A 70 -14.74 8.81 -19.12
C GLY A 70 -14.86 8.32 -17.69
N ASP A 71 -14.36 9.14 -16.77
CA ASP A 71 -14.57 9.04 -15.33
C ASP A 71 -15.89 9.71 -14.90
N GLU A 72 -16.59 9.14 -13.92
CA GLU A 72 -17.90 9.60 -13.40
C GLU A 72 -17.82 10.39 -12.10
N ASP A 73 -16.62 10.66 -11.59
CA ASP A 73 -16.30 11.42 -10.36
C ASP A 73 -16.89 10.89 -9.04
N ASP A 74 -17.88 10.00 -9.10
CA ASP A 74 -18.40 9.25 -7.97
C ASP A 74 -17.56 8.01 -7.63
N HIS A 75 -16.66 7.61 -8.53
CA HIS A 75 -15.69 6.55 -8.33
C HIS A 75 -14.24 7.07 -8.44
N ASP A 76 -13.56 7.22 -7.30
CA ASP A 76 -12.20 7.79 -7.22
C ASP A 76 -11.17 6.73 -6.72
N PRO A 77 -10.35 6.16 -7.62
CA PRO A 77 -9.31 5.20 -7.30
C PRO A 77 -7.97 5.88 -7.01
N ALA A 78 -7.40 5.64 -5.84
CA ALA A 78 -6.06 6.11 -5.49
C ALA A 78 -5.05 4.94 -5.37
N GLY A 79 -3.93 5.06 -6.06
CA GLY A 79 -2.82 4.10 -5.99
C GLY A 79 -1.93 4.32 -4.77
N VAL A 80 -1.70 3.27 -3.97
CA VAL A 80 -0.74 3.26 -2.86
C VAL A 80 0.41 2.35 -3.20
N THR A 81 1.58 2.95 -3.44
CA THR A 81 2.80 2.19 -3.71
C THR A 81 3.40 1.67 -2.41
N VAL A 82 3.62 0.36 -2.34
CA VAL A 82 4.37 -0.28 -1.27
C VAL A 82 5.69 -0.78 -1.84
N THR A 83 6.78 -0.44 -1.17
CA THR A 83 8.12 -0.91 -1.52
C THR A 83 8.62 -1.90 -0.48
N ALA A 84 9.14 -3.02 -0.96
CA ALA A 84 9.77 -4.01 -0.11
C ALA A 84 11.01 -3.41 0.57
N ALA A 85 11.27 -3.85 1.80
CA ALA A 85 12.52 -3.49 2.46
C ALA A 85 13.70 -4.01 1.63
N PRO A 86 14.72 -3.18 1.32
CA PRO A 86 15.88 -3.62 0.57
C PRO A 86 16.56 -4.82 1.22
N ALA A 87 17.05 -5.75 0.40
CA ALA A 87 17.89 -6.84 0.88
C ALA A 87 19.17 -6.27 1.52
N ASN A 88 19.40 -6.63 2.78
CA ASN A 88 20.52 -6.21 3.60
C ASN A 88 21.20 -7.45 4.21
N PRO A 89 21.99 -8.20 3.41
CA PRO A 89 22.70 -9.39 3.89
C PRO A 89 23.83 -9.01 4.84
N MET A 90 23.81 -9.55 6.06
CA MET A 90 24.84 -9.27 7.06
C MET A 90 25.11 -10.51 7.92
N LEU A 91 26.40 -10.75 8.20
CA LEU A 91 26.84 -11.77 9.14
C LEU A 91 27.68 -11.14 10.25
N ALA A 92 27.39 -11.50 11.49
CA ALA A 92 28.23 -11.19 12.63
C ALA A 92 29.03 -12.42 13.07
N LEU A 93 30.32 -12.20 13.34
CA LEU A 93 31.25 -13.23 13.82
C LEU A 93 31.63 -12.94 15.27
N SER A 94 31.50 -13.94 16.14
CA SER A 94 32.10 -13.89 17.48
C SER A 94 33.03 -15.08 17.68
N LYS A 95 34.19 -14.81 18.30
CA LYS A 95 35.22 -15.80 18.63
C LYS A 95 35.42 -15.84 20.13
N THR A 96 35.24 -17.02 20.70
CA THR A 96 35.44 -17.26 22.14
C THR A 96 36.59 -18.22 22.32
N LEU A 97 37.56 -17.84 23.15
CA LEU A 97 38.65 -18.72 23.55
C LEU A 97 38.11 -19.89 24.37
N ASN A 98 38.48 -21.11 24.01
CA ASN A 98 38.16 -22.30 24.78
C ASN A 98 39.36 -22.62 25.68
N GLY A 99 39.23 -22.39 26.98
CA GLY A 99 40.27 -22.64 27.98
C GLY A 99 40.64 -21.39 28.78
N VAL A 100 41.61 -21.53 29.68
CA VAL A 100 42.05 -20.48 30.61
C VAL A 100 43.55 -20.22 30.42
N ASN A 101 43.91 -18.94 30.29
CA ASN A 101 45.29 -18.46 30.13
C ASN A 101 46.04 -18.52 31.49
N PRO A 102 47.38 -18.74 31.56
CA PRO A 102 48.36 -18.89 30.48
C PRO A 102 48.43 -20.27 29.82
N PHE A 103 48.56 -20.31 28.50
CA PHE A 103 48.88 -21.54 27.77
C PHE A 103 50.39 -21.74 27.65
N GLY A 104 50.84 -23.00 27.74
CA GLY A 104 52.25 -23.37 27.57
C GLY A 104 52.70 -23.34 26.11
N VAL A 105 54.02 -23.25 25.89
CA VAL A 105 54.62 -23.34 24.55
C VAL A 105 54.31 -24.70 23.93
N GLY A 106 53.82 -24.70 22.69
CA GLY A 106 53.39 -25.91 21.98
C GLY A 106 51.95 -26.35 22.28
N ALA A 107 51.23 -25.66 23.17
CA ALA A 107 49.82 -25.97 23.42
C ALA A 107 48.94 -25.60 22.22
N THR A 108 47.97 -26.47 21.92
CA THR A 108 46.91 -26.16 20.94
C THR A 108 45.86 -25.27 21.59
N ILE A 109 45.57 -24.12 20.98
CA ILE A 109 44.57 -23.17 21.45
C ILE A 109 43.30 -23.33 20.62
N SER A 110 42.23 -23.78 21.27
CA SER A 110 40.92 -23.96 20.62
C SER A 110 40.05 -22.72 20.80
N PHE A 111 39.23 -22.42 19.79
CA PHE A 111 38.25 -21.35 19.84
C PHE A 111 36.89 -21.85 19.35
N THR A 112 35.82 -21.34 19.96
CA THR A 112 34.47 -21.46 19.44
C THR A 112 34.17 -20.27 18.54
N ILE A 113 33.75 -20.54 17.32
CA ILE A 113 33.31 -19.53 16.35
C ILE A 113 31.79 -19.63 16.25
N ARG A 114 31.10 -18.50 16.45
CA ARG A 114 29.67 -18.37 16.16
C ARG A 114 29.49 -17.37 15.04
N ILE A 115 28.75 -17.80 14.03
CA ILE A 115 28.30 -16.97 12.90
C ILE A 115 26.81 -16.76 13.09
N THR A 116 26.38 -15.51 13.13
CA THR A 116 24.97 -15.13 13.26
C THR A 116 24.57 -14.36 12.02
N ASN A 117 23.47 -14.76 11.38
CA ASN A 117 22.81 -13.91 10.39
C ASN A 117 22.16 -12.73 11.12
N THR A 118 22.67 -11.52 10.86
CA THR A 118 22.15 -10.27 11.40
C THR A 118 21.53 -9.40 10.29
N GLY A 119 21.44 -9.94 9.07
CA GLY A 119 20.74 -9.32 7.97
C GLY A 119 19.24 -9.63 7.99
N ASN A 120 18.54 -9.16 6.95
CA ASN A 120 17.11 -9.39 6.76
C ASN A 120 16.80 -10.40 5.63
N VAL A 121 17.78 -11.22 5.24
CA VAL A 121 17.65 -12.26 4.21
C VAL A 121 18.08 -13.61 4.80
N THR A 122 17.38 -14.70 4.46
CA THR A 122 17.61 -16.06 5.01
C THR A 122 18.40 -16.97 4.09
#